data_AF-A0A524BKQ8-F1
#
_entry.id   AF-A0A524BKQ8-F1
#
_cell.length_a   1.000
_cell.length_b   1.000
_cell.length_c   1.000
_cell.angle_alpha   90.00
_cell.angle_beta   90.00
_cell.angle_gamma   90.00
#
_symmetry.space_group_name_H-M   'P 1'
#
loop_
_entity.id
_entity.type
_entity.pdbx_description
1 polymer ?
#
loop_
_entity_poly.entity_id
_entity_poly.type
_entity_poly.pdbx_seq_one_letter_code
_entity_poly.pdbx_strand_id
1 'polypeptide(L)'
;MAKALRDHLSGGTRTSVGQAPAIIKQVARTPELLEEIYDLFLDPDPVVAMRSSYVAMKIAETDPESTWRFKKRVLRELPRYVQQEVRWHIPQLLIHMNLTPAERRKAYAAVMEWSETDKSKIVAYYGLEAAAQFVEVDGALEA
;
A
#
# COMPACT_ATOMS: atom_id res chain seq x y z
N MET A 1 -17.36 2.82 -13.95
CA MET A 1 -17.49 1.83 -12.86
C MET A 1 -16.77 2.31 -11.58
N ALA A 2 -15.60 2.95 -11.67
CA ALA A 2 -14.88 3.59 -10.55
C ALA A 2 -15.72 4.41 -9.54
N LYS A 3 -16.75 5.12 -10.00
CA LYS A 3 -17.62 5.92 -9.11
C LYS A 3 -18.31 5.06 -8.04
N ALA A 4 -18.76 3.84 -8.40
CA ALA A 4 -19.43 2.97 -7.45
C ALA A 4 -18.47 2.51 -6.34
N LEU A 5 -17.28 2.02 -6.69
CA LEU A 5 -16.31 1.53 -5.69
C LEU A 5 -15.79 2.64 -4.77
N ARG A 6 -15.48 3.81 -5.36
CA ARG A 6 -15.09 5.01 -4.62
C ARG A 6 -16.15 5.41 -3.59
N ASP A 7 -17.42 5.43 -3.97
CA ASP A 7 -18.52 5.83 -3.09
C ASP A 7 -18.65 4.86 -1.89
N HIS A 8 -18.46 3.56 -2.09
CA HIS A 8 -18.46 2.56 -1.00
C HIS A 8 -17.28 2.73 -0.02
N LEU A 9 -16.15 3.25 -0.51
CA LEU A 9 -14.98 3.55 0.31
C LEU A 9 -15.06 4.93 0.98
N SER A 10 -15.99 5.80 0.58
CA SER A 10 -16.11 7.16 1.11
C SER A 10 -16.83 7.24 2.46
N GLY A 11 -16.87 8.44 3.05
CA GLY A 11 -17.63 8.74 4.26
C GLY A 11 -17.05 8.22 5.59
N GLY A 12 -17.53 8.75 6.71
CA GLY A 12 -17.01 8.44 8.05
C GLY A 12 -15.66 9.12 8.33
N THR A 13 -14.82 8.48 9.15
CA THR A 13 -13.53 9.03 9.60
C THR A 13 -12.35 8.17 9.14
N ARG A 14 -11.15 8.76 9.15
CA ARG A 14 -9.86 8.09 8.91
C ARG A 14 -9.43 7.15 10.06
N THR A 15 -10.24 6.99 11.09
CA THR A 15 -10.02 6.04 12.18
C THR A 15 -10.83 4.76 12.01
N SER A 16 -11.63 4.66 10.93
CA SER A 16 -12.46 3.49 10.64
C SER A 16 -12.22 2.98 9.22
N VAL A 17 -12.06 1.66 9.12
CA VAL A 17 -11.93 0.95 7.84
C VAL A 17 -13.25 0.86 7.06
N GLY A 18 -14.38 1.25 7.66
CA GLY A 18 -15.68 1.32 6.99
C GLY A 18 -16.05 0.01 6.27
N GLN A 19 -16.41 0.10 5.00
CA GLN A 19 -16.79 -1.06 4.17
C GLN A 19 -15.59 -1.82 3.58
N ALA A 20 -14.34 -1.44 3.90
CA ALA A 20 -13.15 -2.12 3.36
C ALA A 20 -13.15 -3.65 3.55
N PRO A 21 -13.57 -4.22 4.70
CA PRO A 21 -13.67 -5.69 4.85
C PRO A 21 -14.66 -6.35 3.90
N ALA A 22 -15.75 -5.67 3.54
CA ALA A 22 -16.71 -6.17 2.56
C ALA A 22 -16.12 -6.14 1.14
N ILE A 23 -15.38 -5.08 0.82
CA ILE A 23 -14.70 -4.91 -0.48
C ILE A 23 -13.59 -5.96 -0.65
N ILE A 24 -12.82 -6.29 0.39
CA ILE A 24 -11.82 -7.37 0.35
C ILE A 24 -12.49 -8.69 -0.09
N LYS A 25 -13.64 -9.03 0.50
CA LYS A 25 -14.41 -10.23 0.11
C LYS A 25 -14.95 -10.15 -1.32
N GLN A 26 -15.26 -8.95 -1.80
CA GLN A 26 -15.73 -8.73 -3.17
C GLN A 26 -14.60 -8.88 -4.18
N VAL A 27 -13.40 -8.36 -3.91
CA VAL A 27 -12.23 -8.50 -4.79
C VAL A 27 -11.84 -9.97 -4.95
N ALA A 28 -11.95 -10.79 -3.89
CA ALA A 28 -11.74 -12.24 -3.99
C ALA A 28 -12.69 -12.93 -4.99
N ARG A 29 -13.85 -12.34 -5.28
CA ARG A 29 -14.83 -12.83 -6.27
C ARG A 29 -14.69 -12.15 -7.62
N THR A 30 -14.05 -10.98 -7.67
CA THR A 30 -13.92 -10.14 -8.86
C THR A 30 -12.55 -9.46 -8.86
N PRO A 31 -11.48 -10.18 -9.26
CA PRO A 31 -10.10 -9.68 -9.21
C PRO A 31 -9.85 -8.43 -10.07
N GLU A 32 -10.73 -8.13 -11.01
CA GLU A 32 -10.69 -6.94 -11.86
C GLU A 32 -10.86 -5.65 -11.05
N LEU A 33 -11.60 -5.71 -9.93
CA LEU A 33 -11.78 -4.57 -9.02
C LEU A 33 -10.46 -4.10 -8.40
N LEU A 34 -9.45 -4.97 -8.36
CA LEU A 34 -8.16 -4.61 -7.80
C LEU A 34 -7.52 -3.45 -8.60
N GLU A 35 -7.71 -3.39 -9.93
CA GLU A 35 -7.22 -2.25 -10.73
C GLU A 35 -7.81 -0.92 -10.24
N GLU A 36 -9.13 -0.90 -10.01
CA GLU A 36 -9.84 0.27 -9.50
C GLU A 36 -9.38 0.62 -8.07
N ILE A 37 -9.06 -0.36 -7.22
CA ILE A 37 -8.52 -0.12 -5.88
C ILE A 37 -7.17 0.61 -5.94
N TYR A 38 -6.25 0.18 -6.80
CA TYR A 38 -4.95 0.83 -6.92
C TYR A 38 -5.04 2.25 -7.49
N ASP A 39 -6.03 2.53 -8.35
CA ASP A 39 -6.27 3.89 -8.86
C ASP A 39 -6.70 4.89 -7.77
N LEU A 40 -7.26 4.38 -6.66
CA LEU A 40 -7.80 5.20 -5.57
C LEU A 40 -6.77 5.57 -4.50
N PHE A 41 -5.52 5.11 -4.58
CA PHE A 41 -4.49 5.43 -3.57
C PHE A 41 -4.15 6.93 -3.50
N LEU A 42 -4.43 7.67 -4.57
CA LEU A 42 -4.20 9.10 -4.69
C LEU A 42 -5.53 9.87 -4.81
N ASP A 43 -6.64 9.26 -4.38
CA ASP A 43 -7.94 9.93 -4.38
C ASP A 43 -7.88 11.21 -3.52
N PRO A 44 -8.49 12.32 -3.96
CA PRO A 44 -8.53 13.55 -3.18
C PRO A 44 -9.29 13.41 -1.86
N ASP A 45 -10.17 12.42 -1.73
CA ASP A 45 -10.77 12.07 -0.44
C ASP A 45 -9.79 11.18 0.37
N PRO A 46 -9.23 11.70 1.47
CA PRO A 46 -8.22 10.97 2.25
C PRO A 46 -8.78 9.71 2.92
N VAL A 47 -10.11 9.61 3.12
CA VAL A 47 -10.73 8.37 3.63
C VAL A 47 -10.71 7.29 2.55
N VAL A 48 -10.98 7.66 1.30
CA VAL A 48 -10.93 6.75 0.15
C VAL A 48 -9.50 6.28 -0.09
N ALA A 49 -8.52 7.19 -0.11
CA ALA A 49 -7.11 6.85 -0.31
C ALA A 49 -6.58 5.92 0.80
N MET A 50 -6.91 6.21 2.06
CA MET A 50 -6.60 5.33 3.19
C MET A 50 -7.22 3.94 3.03
N ARG A 51 -8.53 3.85 2.77
CA ARG A 51 -9.23 2.56 2.75
C ARG A 51 -8.85 1.71 1.54
N SER A 52 -8.62 2.33 0.39
CA SER A 52 -8.15 1.62 -0.81
C SER A 52 -6.76 1.00 -0.57
N SER A 53 -5.82 1.77 -0.02
CA SER A 53 -4.48 1.25 0.34
C SER A 53 -4.55 0.15 1.42
N TYR A 54 -5.46 0.28 2.39
CA TYR A 54 -5.74 -0.77 3.38
C TYR A 54 -6.27 -2.07 2.72
N VAL A 55 -7.23 -1.95 1.80
CA VAL A 55 -7.79 -3.11 1.07
C VAL A 55 -6.68 -3.84 0.31
N ALA A 56 -5.85 -3.11 -0.44
CA ALA A 56 -4.76 -3.71 -1.20
C ALA A 56 -3.72 -4.40 -0.29
N MET A 57 -3.35 -3.78 0.82
CA MET A 57 -2.45 -4.38 1.82
C MET A 57 -3.03 -5.70 2.36
N LYS A 58 -4.31 -5.72 2.76
CA LYS A 58 -4.96 -6.95 3.26
C LYS A 58 -5.11 -8.04 2.21
N ILE A 59 -5.30 -7.67 0.95
CA ILE A 59 -5.27 -8.64 -0.14
C ILE A 59 -3.85 -9.20 -0.29
N ALA A 60 -2.82 -8.36 -0.25
CA ALA A 60 -1.43 -8.79 -0.37
C ALA A 60 -1.00 -9.79 0.72
N GLU A 61 -1.48 -9.60 1.96
CA GLU A 61 -1.25 -10.53 3.08
C GLU A 61 -1.79 -11.95 2.81
N THR A 62 -2.88 -12.07 2.03
CA THR A 62 -3.60 -13.34 1.81
C THR A 62 -3.40 -13.94 0.42
N ASP A 63 -3.18 -13.10 -0.59
CA ASP A 63 -2.93 -13.43 -1.98
C ASP A 63 -1.86 -12.49 -2.56
N PRO A 64 -0.56 -12.75 -2.26
CA PRO A 64 0.54 -11.91 -2.74
C PRO A 64 0.61 -11.82 -4.27
N GLU A 65 0.30 -12.90 -4.99
CA GLU A 65 0.46 -12.98 -6.45
C GLU A 65 -0.44 -11.99 -7.19
N SER A 66 -1.65 -11.77 -6.66
CA SER A 66 -2.59 -10.77 -7.20
C SER A 66 -2.01 -9.35 -7.28
N THR A 67 -1.01 -9.04 -6.46
CA THR A 67 -0.41 -7.70 -6.35
C THR A 67 0.76 -7.47 -7.31
N TRP A 68 1.34 -8.53 -7.88
CA TRP A 68 2.59 -8.44 -8.64
C TRP A 68 2.48 -7.56 -9.88
N ARG A 69 1.31 -7.55 -10.55
CA ARG A 69 1.07 -6.70 -11.73
C ARG A 69 1.10 -5.20 -11.39
N PHE A 70 0.89 -4.84 -10.12
CA PHE A 70 0.81 -3.45 -9.66
C PHE A 70 2.13 -2.88 -9.16
N LYS A 71 3.17 -3.71 -8.94
CA LYS A 71 4.44 -3.25 -8.35
C LYS A 71 5.04 -2.04 -9.06
N LYS A 72 5.01 -2.00 -10.39
CA LYS A 72 5.54 -0.88 -11.18
C LYS A 72 4.74 0.41 -10.96
N ARG A 73 3.41 0.32 -10.79
CA ARG A 73 2.55 1.46 -10.46
C ARG A 73 2.90 2.01 -9.08
N VAL A 74 2.90 1.14 -8.06
CA VAL A 74 3.19 1.54 -6.68
C VAL A 74 4.56 2.19 -6.56
N LEU A 75 5.60 1.54 -7.12
CA LEU A 75 6.96 2.07 -7.08
C LEU A 75 7.12 3.40 -7.80
N ARG A 76 6.38 3.64 -8.89
CA ARG A 76 6.39 4.91 -9.61
C ARG A 76 5.74 6.01 -8.76
N GLU A 77 4.71 5.67 -7.99
CA GLU A 77 3.88 6.61 -7.24
C GLU A 77 4.35 6.88 -5.81
N LEU A 78 5.36 6.17 -5.30
CA LEU A 78 5.94 6.41 -3.97
C LEU A 78 6.10 7.90 -3.62
N PRO A 79 6.68 8.77 -4.47
CA PRO A 79 6.86 10.19 -4.13
C PRO A 79 5.54 10.97 -3.97
N ARG A 80 4.42 10.43 -4.47
CA ARG A 80 3.10 11.06 -4.45
C ARG A 80 2.27 10.65 -3.23
N TYR A 81 2.62 9.56 -2.56
CA TYR A 81 1.97 9.17 -1.31
C TYR A 81 2.45 10.11 -0.21
N VAL A 82 1.65 11.12 0.11
CA VAL A 82 1.94 12.13 1.16
C VAL A 82 1.08 11.95 2.41
N GLN A 83 -0.05 11.27 2.28
CA GLN A 83 -0.96 11.01 3.39
C GLN A 83 -0.36 9.92 4.29
N GLN A 84 -0.27 10.20 5.60
CA GLN A 84 0.31 9.28 6.58
C GLN A 84 -0.36 7.90 6.56
N GLU A 85 -1.69 7.83 6.43
CA GLU A 85 -2.39 6.54 6.50
C GLU A 85 -2.10 5.66 5.28
N VAL A 86 -1.89 6.26 4.10
CA VAL A 86 -1.41 5.53 2.92
C VAL A 86 0.02 5.05 3.16
N ARG A 87 0.89 5.92 3.71
CA ARG A 87 2.26 5.55 4.08
C ARG A 87 2.34 4.50 5.18
N TRP A 88 1.29 4.26 5.98
CA TRP A 88 1.22 3.11 6.89
C TRP A 88 1.10 1.80 6.12
N HIS A 89 0.24 1.77 5.10
CA HIS A 89 -0.12 0.55 4.38
C HIS A 89 0.90 0.19 3.29
N ILE A 90 1.53 1.18 2.64
CA ILE A 90 2.45 0.91 1.52
C ILE A 90 3.66 0.03 1.92
N PRO A 91 4.38 0.25 3.04
CA PRO A 91 5.47 -0.63 3.44
C PRO A 91 5.02 -2.08 3.62
N GLN A 92 3.88 -2.28 4.30
CA GLN A 92 3.24 -3.59 4.51
C GLN A 92 2.78 -4.24 3.19
N LEU A 93 2.40 -3.44 2.20
CA LEU A 93 2.06 -3.94 0.86
C LEU A 93 3.31 -4.37 0.08
N LEU A 94 4.38 -3.57 0.12
CA LEU A 94 5.58 -3.77 -0.69
C LEU A 94 6.32 -5.07 -0.33
N ILE A 95 6.30 -5.50 0.93
CA ILE A 95 6.95 -6.76 1.38
C ILE A 95 6.33 -8.02 0.73
N HIS A 96 5.07 -7.94 0.27
CA HIS A 96 4.38 -9.05 -0.38
C HIS A 96 4.50 -9.01 -1.92
N MET A 97 5.03 -7.93 -2.48
CA MET A 97 5.20 -7.80 -3.93
C MET A 97 6.45 -8.55 -4.40
N ASN A 98 6.36 -9.20 -5.57
CA ASN A 98 7.50 -9.83 -6.21
C ASN A 98 8.44 -8.78 -6.84
N LEU A 99 9.21 -8.10 -5.99
CA LEU A 99 10.16 -7.05 -6.35
C LEU A 99 11.50 -7.66 -6.78
N THR A 100 12.00 -7.21 -7.93
CA THR A 100 13.40 -7.42 -8.32
C THR A 100 14.35 -6.68 -7.37
N PRO A 101 15.65 -7.02 -7.32
CA PRO A 101 16.60 -6.33 -6.44
C PRO A 101 16.69 -4.81 -6.66
N ALA A 102 16.53 -4.34 -7.91
CA ALA A 102 16.51 -2.91 -8.22
C ALA A 102 15.21 -2.23 -7.73
N GLU A 103 14.07 -2.89 -7.91
CA GLU A 103 12.77 -2.42 -7.41
C GLU A 103 12.76 -2.39 -5.87
N ARG A 104 13.36 -3.39 -5.22
CA ARG A 104 13.47 -3.48 -3.77
C ARG A 104 14.37 -2.40 -3.19
N ARG A 105 15.52 -2.10 -3.79
CA ARG A 105 16.36 -0.95 -3.42
C ARG A 105 15.57 0.37 -3.45
N LYS A 106 14.76 0.56 -4.49
CA LYS A 106 13.90 1.75 -4.60
C LYS A 106 12.84 1.79 -3.49
N ALA A 107 12.19 0.67 -3.22
CA ALA A 107 11.22 0.55 -2.12
C ALA A 107 11.89 0.82 -0.76
N TYR A 108 13.04 0.20 -0.50
CA TYR A 108 13.86 0.37 0.70
C TYR A 108 14.20 1.84 0.95
N ALA A 109 14.76 2.53 -0.05
CA ALA A 109 15.11 3.94 0.07
C ALA A 109 13.89 4.81 0.46
N ALA A 110 12.73 4.56 -0.15
CA ALA A 110 11.51 5.30 0.16
C ALA A 110 10.99 5.03 1.57
N VAL A 111 10.94 3.76 2.00
CA VAL A 111 10.43 3.42 3.35
C VAL A 111 11.39 3.87 4.45
N MET A 112 12.70 3.85 4.19
CA MET A 112 13.71 4.43 5.09
C MET A 112 13.54 5.95 5.20
N GLU A 113 13.46 6.66 4.08
CA GLU A 113 13.21 8.11 4.07
C GLU A 113 11.95 8.47 4.86
N TRP A 114 10.84 7.76 4.64
CA TRP A 114 9.60 8.00 5.38
C TRP A 114 9.76 7.70 6.87
N SER A 115 10.54 6.68 7.22
CA SER A 115 10.73 6.34 8.63
C SER A 115 11.47 7.41 9.43
N GLU A 116 12.32 8.17 8.76
CA GLU A 116 13.11 9.25 9.36
C GLU A 116 12.39 10.61 9.32
N THR A 117 11.60 10.84 8.28
CA THR A 117 11.05 12.18 7.97
C THR A 117 9.58 12.36 8.30
N ASP A 118 8.78 11.29 8.36
CA ASP A 118 7.35 11.38 8.62
C ASP A 118 7.07 11.65 10.11
N LYS A 119 6.07 12.50 10.39
CA LYS A 119 5.69 12.83 11.78
C LYS A 119 5.00 11.67 12.49
N SER A 120 4.45 10.73 11.72
CA SER A 120 3.71 9.60 12.26
C SER A 120 4.65 8.48 12.73
N LYS A 121 4.60 8.16 14.02
CA LYS A 121 5.33 7.02 14.59
C LYS A 121 4.94 5.67 13.98
N ILE A 122 3.73 5.57 13.42
CA ILE A 122 3.25 4.36 12.74
C ILE A 122 3.93 4.23 11.37
N VAL A 123 4.13 5.34 10.64
CA VAL A 123 4.94 5.33 9.40
C VAL A 123 6.37 4.90 9.73
N ALA A 124 6.96 5.44 10.79
CA ALA A 124 8.30 5.05 11.23
C ALA A 124 8.41 3.55 11.52
N TYR A 125 7.48 3.00 12.28
CA TYR A 125 7.45 1.58 12.61
C TYR A 125 7.36 0.68 11.37
N TYR A 126 6.35 0.87 10.52
CA TYR A 126 6.16 0.02 9.34
C TYR A 126 7.24 0.25 8.28
N GLY A 127 7.81 1.45 8.20
CA GLY A 127 8.94 1.75 7.33
C GLY A 127 10.18 0.95 7.71
N LEU A 128 10.55 0.95 8.99
CA LEU A 128 11.68 0.17 9.51
C LEU A 128 11.44 -1.34 9.44
N GLU A 129 10.23 -1.80 9.71
CA GLU A 129 9.87 -3.22 9.60
C GLU A 129 10.02 -3.72 8.16
N ALA A 130 9.50 -2.99 7.17
CA ALA A 130 9.67 -3.34 5.77
C ALA A 130 11.14 -3.27 5.33
N ALA A 131 11.90 -2.28 5.80
CA ALA A 131 13.32 -2.16 5.53
C ALA A 131 14.10 -3.39 6.02
N ALA A 132 13.84 -3.84 7.25
CA ALA A 132 14.45 -5.05 7.81
C ALA A 132 14.13 -6.29 6.95
N GLN A 133 12.86 -6.48 6.58
CA GLN A 133 12.45 -7.60 5.73
C GLN A 133 13.12 -7.56 4.35
N PHE A 134 13.29 -6.37 3.75
CA PHE A 134 13.98 -6.27 2.47
C PHE A 134 15.43 -6.73 2.57
N VAL A 135 16.14 -6.37 3.65
CA VAL A 135 17.53 -6.77 3.90
C VAL A 135 17.64 -8.27 4.17
N GLU A 136 16.70 -8.86 4.90
CA GLU A 136 16.67 -10.31 5.13
C GLU A 136 16.60 -11.10 3.82
N VAL A 137 15.85 -10.60 2.83
CA VAL A 137 15.71 -11.26 1.52
C VAL A 137 16.89 -10.94 0.58
N ASP A 138 17.43 -9.71 0.63
CA ASP A 138 18.62 -9.30 -0.13
C ASP A 138 19.69 -8.81 0.86
N GLY A 139 20.51 -9.71 1.40
CA GLY A 139 21.57 -9.41 2.39
C GLY A 139 22.67 -8.43 1.96
N ALA A 140 22.48 -7.68 0.87
CA ALA A 140 23.40 -6.71 0.27
C ALA A 140 22.76 -5.31 0.03
N LEU A 141 21.63 -4.99 0.66
CA LEU A 141 20.95 -3.69 0.50
C LEU A 141 21.59 -2.52 1.28
N GLU A 142 22.68 -2.74 2.03
CA GLU A 142 23.31 -1.74 2.90
C GLU A 142 24.44 -0.91 2.24
N ALA A 143 24.54 -0.85 0.90
CA ALA A 143 25.63 -0.15 0.20
C ALA A 143 25.19 1.16 -0.49
#